data_AF-X1B3I9-F1
#
_entry.id   AF-X1B3I9-F1
#
_cell.length_a   1.000
_cell.length_b   1.000
_cell.length_c   1.000
_cell.angle_alpha   90.00
_cell.angle_beta   90.00
_cell.angle_gamma   90.00
#
_symmetry.space_group_name_H-M   'P 1'
#
loop_
_entity.id
_entity.type
_entity.pdbx_description
1 polymer ?
#
loop_
_entity_poly.entity_id
_entity_poly.type
_entity_poly.pdbx_seq_one_letter_code
_entity_poly.pdbx_strand_id
1 'polypeptide(L)'
;ITFSNLVMDNVTGPVSMRLGGYLGYLRERKESLPIGTFRNVLISNIRARVAENSKPIFPNDGHEGEQRSCISITGIPGHNIEGITLSNIHITFPGGGTRQEAARRQIPELRDEYPEYFMFGILPCYGLYARHVTGLTLHKSCPRGYQSPQTRTKMPIARIKIRVNSKRVFEDKPFLNHGATTSCVSTELQHNR
;
A
#
# COMPACT_ATOMS: atom_id res chain seq x y z
N ILE A 1 -12.18 2.07 -13.14
CA ILE A 1 -11.34 3.30 -13.07
C ILE A 1 -9.90 2.88 -13.36
N THR A 2 -9.14 3.69 -14.10
CA THR A 2 -7.74 3.35 -14.44
C THR A 2 -6.83 4.54 -14.17
N PHE A 3 -5.71 4.28 -13.51
CA PHE A 3 -4.58 5.22 -13.38
C PHE A 3 -3.35 4.55 -13.97
N SER A 4 -2.69 5.21 -14.91
CA SER A 4 -1.55 4.59 -15.60
C SER A 4 -0.47 5.59 -16.01
N ASN A 5 0.77 5.10 -16.11
CA ASN A 5 1.92 5.84 -16.65
C ASN A 5 2.27 7.09 -15.84
N LEU A 6 2.30 6.96 -14.51
CA LEU A 6 2.64 8.07 -13.62
C LEU A 6 4.05 7.90 -13.07
N VAL A 7 4.79 9.00 -13.07
CA VAL A 7 6.06 9.14 -12.36
C VAL A 7 5.84 10.12 -11.22
N MET A 8 6.07 9.66 -9.99
CA MET A 8 5.92 10.45 -8.78
C MET A 8 7.26 10.56 -8.09
N ASP A 9 7.73 11.77 -7.85
CA ASP A 9 8.99 11.99 -7.15
C ASP A 9 8.76 12.73 -5.84
N ASN A 10 9.43 12.27 -4.79
CA ASN A 10 9.37 12.85 -3.47
C ASN A 10 7.93 13.03 -2.93
N VAL A 11 7.11 11.97 -3.03
CA VAL A 11 5.72 11.96 -2.55
C VAL A 11 5.59 11.31 -1.18
N THR A 12 4.71 11.81 -0.33
CA THR A 12 4.46 11.26 1.01
C THR A 12 3.41 10.16 1.02
N GLY A 13 2.57 10.03 -0.01
CA GLY A 13 1.53 9.00 -0.12
C GLY A 13 1.36 8.55 -1.56
N PRO A 14 2.11 7.54 -2.03
CA PRO A 14 2.17 7.26 -3.47
C PRO A 14 0.87 6.67 -4.03
N VAL A 15 0.17 5.83 -3.25
CA VAL A 15 -1.14 5.27 -3.61
C VAL A 15 -1.93 5.02 -2.32
N SER A 16 -3.09 5.68 -2.19
CA SER A 16 -4.06 5.43 -1.12
C SER A 16 -5.43 5.20 -1.74
N MET A 17 -6.07 4.08 -1.39
CA MET A 17 -7.44 3.75 -1.76
C MET A 17 -8.22 3.51 -0.48
N ARG A 18 -9.21 4.36 -0.23
CA ARG A 18 -10.02 4.31 0.98
C ARG A 18 -11.49 4.39 0.63
N LEU A 19 -12.27 3.40 1.06
CA LEU A 19 -13.71 3.52 1.16
C LEU A 19 -14.03 3.96 2.60
N GLY A 20 -14.77 5.05 2.78
CA GLY A 20 -15.20 5.57 4.07
C GLY A 20 -16.69 5.84 4.10
N GLY A 21 -17.27 5.93 5.30
CA GLY A 21 -18.65 6.36 5.53
C GLY A 21 -18.82 7.88 5.59
N TYR A 22 -17.70 8.62 5.58
CA TYR A 22 -17.67 10.07 5.68
C TYR A 22 -18.25 10.75 4.43
N LEU A 23 -19.07 11.78 4.65
CA LEU A 23 -19.62 12.61 3.60
C LEU A 23 -18.84 13.92 3.52
N GLY A 24 -17.97 14.00 2.50
CA GLY A 24 -17.05 15.12 2.24
C GLY A 24 -17.64 16.51 2.46
N TYR A 25 -18.83 16.76 1.90
CA TYR A 25 -19.48 18.07 1.92
C TYR A 25 -20.07 18.47 3.28
N LEU A 26 -20.52 17.50 4.07
CA LEU A 26 -21.16 17.77 5.37
C LEU A 26 -20.20 17.63 6.56
N ARG A 27 -18.97 17.19 6.29
CA ARG A 27 -17.95 16.87 7.30
C ARG A 27 -18.44 15.93 8.41
N GLU A 28 -19.39 15.05 8.08
CA GLU A 28 -20.01 14.14 9.04
C GLU A 28 -20.37 12.80 8.37
N ARG A 29 -20.63 11.78 9.20
CA ARG A 29 -21.31 10.55 8.76
C ARG A 29 -22.81 10.72 8.94
N LYS A 30 -23.58 10.49 7.86
CA LYS A 30 -25.04 10.40 7.94
C LYS A 30 -25.50 8.96 7.84
N GLU A 31 -25.82 8.33 8.97
CA GLU A 31 -26.20 6.90 9.04
C GLU A 31 -27.31 6.50 8.07
N SER A 32 -28.25 7.41 7.81
CA SER A 32 -29.37 7.21 6.89
C SER A 32 -28.96 7.04 5.42
N LEU A 33 -27.71 7.35 5.07
CA LEU A 33 -27.20 7.19 3.71
C LEU A 33 -26.40 5.89 3.58
N PRO A 34 -26.61 5.12 2.50
CA PRO A 34 -25.86 3.90 2.27
C PRO A 34 -24.38 4.22 2.02
N ILE A 35 -23.51 3.29 2.40
CA ILE A 35 -22.09 3.34 2.04
C ILE A 35 -21.95 3.01 0.55
N GLY A 36 -21.12 3.79 -0.14
CA GLY A 36 -20.83 3.58 -1.55
C GLY A 36 -20.06 2.28 -1.84
N THR A 37 -19.87 1.98 -3.11
CA THR A 37 -19.07 0.83 -3.55
C THR A 37 -17.79 1.30 -4.22
N PHE A 38 -16.67 0.66 -3.91
CA PHE A 38 -15.38 0.95 -4.54
C PHE A 38 -14.86 -0.31 -5.23
N ARG A 39 -14.97 -0.36 -6.57
CA ARG A 39 -14.61 -1.54 -7.34
C ARG A 39 -13.97 -1.27 -8.69
N ASN A 40 -13.28 -2.29 -9.22
CA ASN A 40 -12.75 -2.35 -10.59
C ASN A 40 -11.77 -1.22 -10.89
N VAL A 41 -10.62 -1.24 -10.20
CA VAL A 41 -9.55 -0.24 -10.35
C VAL A 41 -8.29 -0.90 -10.86
N LEU A 42 -7.74 -0.36 -11.95
CA LEU A 42 -6.43 -0.71 -12.45
C LEU A 42 -5.45 0.42 -12.15
N ILE A 43 -4.37 0.10 -11.44
CA ILE A 43 -3.19 0.96 -11.32
C ILE A 43 -2.07 0.30 -12.09
N SER A 44 -1.57 0.95 -13.12
CA SER A 44 -0.53 0.37 -13.97
C SER A 44 0.64 1.31 -14.28
N ASN A 45 1.83 0.74 -14.48
CA ASN A 45 3.01 1.47 -14.94
C ASN A 45 3.32 2.70 -14.07
N ILE A 46 3.42 2.48 -12.76
CA ILE A 46 3.70 3.54 -11.79
C ILE A 46 5.16 3.45 -11.36
N ARG A 47 5.88 4.57 -11.45
CA ARG A 47 7.20 4.76 -10.86
C ARG A 47 7.09 5.79 -9.75
N ALA A 48 7.50 5.44 -8.53
CA ALA A 48 7.46 6.41 -7.45
C ALA A 48 8.68 6.35 -6.51
N ARG A 49 9.05 7.50 -5.95
CA ARG A 49 9.97 7.60 -4.81
C ARG A 49 9.22 8.26 -3.66
N VAL A 50 9.08 7.53 -2.55
CA VAL A 50 8.48 8.05 -1.33
C VAL A 50 9.50 8.92 -0.60
N ALA A 51 9.05 10.08 -0.13
CA ALA A 51 9.86 11.01 0.64
C ALA A 51 10.31 10.35 1.97
N GLU A 52 11.56 10.60 2.37
CA GLU A 52 12.12 10.07 3.63
C GLU A 52 11.44 10.68 4.86
N ASN A 53 11.15 11.98 4.79
CA ASN A 53 10.43 12.73 5.79
C ASN A 53 9.35 13.55 5.10
N SER A 54 8.11 13.49 5.58
CA SER A 54 7.15 14.54 5.30
C SER A 54 7.69 15.81 5.94
N LYS A 55 8.24 16.71 5.13
CA LYS A 55 8.44 18.09 5.55
C LYS A 55 7.16 18.81 5.14
N PRO A 56 6.18 18.98 6.04
CA PRO A 56 5.00 19.74 5.70
C PRO A 56 5.42 21.13 5.23
N ILE A 57 4.67 21.68 4.26
CA ILE A 57 4.93 23.03 3.75
C ILE A 57 4.80 24.06 4.88
N PHE A 58 3.91 23.80 5.84
CA PHE A 58 3.71 24.62 7.02
C PHE A 58 4.29 23.94 8.28
N PRO A 59 4.96 24.69 9.17
CA PRO A 59 5.40 24.17 10.46
C PRO A 59 4.21 23.64 11.25
N ASN A 60 4.31 22.40 11.76
CA ASN A 60 3.30 21.66 12.54
C ASN A 60 2.18 20.94 11.76
N ASP A 61 2.15 20.99 10.43
CA ASP A 61 1.16 20.26 9.62
C ASP A 61 1.56 18.80 9.33
N GLY A 62 2.64 18.32 9.94
CA GLY A 62 3.16 16.98 9.69
C GLY A 62 2.34 15.95 10.46
N HIS A 63 1.80 14.96 9.75
CA HIS A 63 1.10 13.85 10.38
C HIS A 63 1.99 12.62 10.46
N GLU A 64 1.93 11.87 11.57
CA GLU A 64 2.77 10.69 11.80
C GLU A 64 2.67 9.67 10.66
N GLY A 65 1.46 9.47 10.11
CA GLY A 65 1.23 8.52 9.00
C GLY A 65 1.77 8.96 7.65
N GLU A 66 2.27 10.19 7.51
CA GLU A 66 3.01 10.64 6.33
C GLU A 66 4.47 10.19 6.38
N GLN A 67 4.96 9.85 7.57
CA GLN A 67 6.27 9.25 7.74
C GLN A 67 6.21 7.79 7.34
N ARG A 68 7.17 7.34 6.50
CA ARG A 68 7.34 5.93 6.14
C ARG A 68 6.05 5.30 5.59
N SER A 69 5.30 6.06 4.81
CA SER A 69 4.04 5.59 4.22
C SER A 69 4.25 4.38 3.30
N CYS A 70 3.18 3.62 3.12
CA CYS A 70 3.11 2.51 2.18
C CYS A 70 1.96 2.73 1.19
N ILE A 71 1.82 1.84 0.20
CA ILE A 71 0.54 1.74 -0.52
C ILE A 71 -0.51 1.27 0.49
N SER A 72 -1.65 1.95 0.58
CA SER A 72 -2.77 1.55 1.42
C SER A 72 -4.02 1.30 0.59
N ILE A 73 -4.67 0.14 0.80
CA ILE A 73 -5.94 -0.22 0.18
C ILE A 73 -6.87 -0.71 1.28
N THR A 74 -7.85 0.11 1.64
CA THR A 74 -8.66 -0.12 2.85
C THR A 74 -10.14 0.12 2.60
N GLY A 75 -10.93 -0.96 2.66
CA GLY A 75 -12.38 -0.88 2.83
C GLY A 75 -12.77 -0.61 4.28
N ILE A 76 -14.05 -0.75 4.60
CA ILE A 76 -14.57 -0.74 5.98
C ILE A 76 -15.28 -2.06 6.29
N PRO A 77 -15.50 -2.41 7.57
CA PRO A 77 -16.23 -3.61 7.92
C PRO A 77 -17.59 -3.67 7.23
N GLY A 78 -17.87 -4.79 6.55
CA GLY A 78 -19.09 -4.98 5.76
C GLY A 78 -19.06 -4.39 4.35
N HIS A 79 -18.08 -3.55 4.01
CA HIS A 79 -17.96 -2.93 2.68
C HIS A 79 -16.51 -3.02 2.19
N ASN A 80 -16.23 -4.10 1.47
CA ASN A 80 -14.91 -4.32 0.91
C ASN A 80 -14.68 -3.43 -0.32
N ILE A 81 -13.42 -3.08 -0.56
CA ILE A 81 -12.96 -2.64 -1.88
C ILE A 81 -12.79 -3.89 -2.75
N GLU A 82 -13.26 -3.85 -4.01
CA GLU A 82 -13.35 -5.05 -4.86
C GLU A 82 -12.61 -4.90 -6.20
N GLY A 83 -11.95 -5.96 -6.67
CA GLY A 83 -11.41 -6.00 -8.04
C GLY A 83 -10.33 -4.94 -8.29
N ILE A 84 -9.27 -4.94 -7.47
CA ILE A 84 -8.14 -4.02 -7.62
C ILE A 84 -6.99 -4.74 -8.29
N THR A 85 -6.46 -4.17 -9.36
CA THR A 85 -5.28 -4.69 -10.06
C THR A 85 -4.14 -3.68 -9.97
N LEU A 86 -3.00 -4.11 -9.40
CA LEU A 86 -1.75 -3.36 -9.44
C LEU A 86 -0.81 -4.05 -10.43
N SER A 87 -0.42 -3.36 -11.50
CA SER A 87 0.42 -3.91 -12.57
C SER A 87 1.64 -3.03 -12.83
N ASN A 88 2.84 -3.61 -12.92
CA ASN A 88 4.06 -2.84 -13.20
C ASN A 88 4.25 -1.63 -12.26
N ILE A 89 4.20 -1.89 -10.95
CA ILE A 89 4.38 -0.87 -9.92
C ILE A 89 5.79 -0.98 -9.36
N HIS A 90 6.57 0.11 -9.47
CA HIS A 90 7.91 0.21 -8.90
C HIS A 90 7.97 1.44 -8.00
N ILE A 91 8.00 1.21 -6.70
CA ILE A 91 8.03 2.27 -5.70
C ILE A 91 9.21 2.03 -4.76
N THR A 92 10.04 3.05 -4.60
CA THR A 92 11.12 3.07 -3.62
C THR A 92 10.61 3.72 -2.33
N PHE A 93 10.77 3.01 -1.22
CA PHE A 93 10.42 3.50 0.12
C PHE A 93 11.70 3.82 0.89
N PRO A 94 11.70 4.84 1.77
CA PRO A 94 12.88 5.25 2.53
C PRO A 94 13.33 4.22 3.57
N GLY A 95 12.44 3.31 4.01
CA GLY A 95 12.74 2.34 5.05
C GLY A 95 12.71 2.96 6.45
N GLY A 96 13.56 2.48 7.37
CA GLY A 96 13.72 3.06 8.71
C GLY A 96 12.64 2.67 9.75
N GLY A 97 11.80 1.68 9.46
CA GLY A 97 10.77 1.23 10.41
C GLY A 97 11.31 0.52 11.64
N THR A 98 10.64 0.67 12.78
CA THR A 98 11.02 0.04 14.06
C THR A 98 10.33 -1.31 14.29
N ARG A 99 10.83 -2.11 15.25
CA ARG A 99 10.16 -3.38 15.63
C ARG A 99 8.80 -3.12 16.26
N GLN A 100 8.67 -2.03 17.03
CA GLN A 100 7.43 -1.60 17.66
C GLN A 100 6.37 -1.26 16.60
N GLU A 101 6.74 -0.48 15.59
CA GLU A 101 5.87 -0.16 14.45
C GLU A 101 5.43 -1.42 13.71
N ALA A 102 6.36 -2.34 13.43
CA ALA A 102 6.06 -3.61 12.76
C ALA A 102 5.16 -4.54 13.60
N ALA A 103 5.20 -4.43 14.92
CA ALA A 103 4.40 -5.22 15.86
C ALA A 103 2.98 -4.67 16.04
N ARG A 104 2.69 -3.44 15.60
CA ARG A 104 1.37 -2.81 15.74
C ARG A 104 0.29 -3.64 15.04
N ARG A 105 -0.60 -4.26 15.82
CA ARG A 105 -1.70 -5.11 15.30
C ARG A 105 -3.05 -4.41 15.27
N GLN A 106 -3.30 -3.52 16.24
CA GLN A 106 -4.56 -2.83 16.40
C GLN A 106 -4.55 -1.52 15.59
N ILE A 107 -4.96 -1.62 14.33
CA ILE A 107 -5.15 -0.45 13.47
C ILE A 107 -6.63 -0.07 13.54
N PRO A 108 -6.99 1.17 13.93
CA PRO A 108 -8.40 1.56 14.07
C PRO A 108 -9.17 1.45 12.75
N GLU A 109 -10.50 1.36 12.81
CA GLU A 109 -11.34 1.29 11.61
C GLU A 109 -11.56 2.66 10.95
N LEU A 110 -11.63 3.72 11.76
CA LEU A 110 -11.82 5.12 11.32
C LEU A 110 -12.86 5.23 10.19
N ARG A 111 -13.99 4.53 10.38
CA ARG A 111 -15.03 4.35 9.36
C ARG A 111 -15.61 5.68 8.92
N ASP A 112 -15.82 6.56 9.90
CA ASP A 112 -16.59 7.80 9.77
C ASP A 112 -15.68 9.04 9.77
N GLU A 113 -14.37 8.85 9.64
CA GLU A 113 -13.37 9.92 9.55
C GLU A 113 -13.10 10.31 8.10
N TYR A 114 -12.66 11.56 7.88
CA TYR A 114 -12.24 12.01 6.55
C TYR A 114 -11.10 11.12 6.03
N PRO A 115 -11.20 10.57 4.80
CA PRO A 115 -10.30 9.54 4.30
C PRO A 115 -8.93 10.08 3.87
N GLU A 116 -8.18 10.64 4.82
CA GLU A 116 -6.81 11.06 4.63
C GLU A 116 -5.85 9.87 4.56
N TYR A 117 -4.84 9.94 3.71
CA TYR A 117 -3.91 8.83 3.50
C TYR A 117 -3.05 8.51 4.74
N PHE A 118 -2.82 9.49 5.61
CA PHE A 118 -2.06 9.37 6.86
C PHE A 118 -2.90 9.01 8.09
N MET A 119 -4.22 8.88 7.94
CA MET A 119 -5.17 8.77 9.07
C MET A 119 -4.89 7.59 10.02
N PHE A 120 -4.25 6.53 9.52
CA PHE A 120 -3.93 5.34 10.32
C PHE A 120 -2.59 5.44 11.07
N GLY A 121 -1.90 6.59 11.02
CA GLY A 121 -0.53 6.70 11.50
C GLY A 121 0.41 5.76 10.73
N ILE A 122 1.51 5.36 11.35
CA ILE A 122 2.46 4.43 10.72
C ILE A 122 1.83 3.03 10.65
N LEU A 123 1.73 2.51 9.42
CA LEU A 123 1.22 1.18 9.15
C LEU A 123 2.31 0.12 9.40
N PRO A 124 1.95 -1.10 9.86
CA PRO A 124 2.90 -2.14 10.27
C PRO A 124 3.49 -2.90 9.06
N CYS A 125 3.79 -2.20 7.97
CA CYS A 125 4.37 -2.74 6.75
C CYS A 125 5.04 -1.63 5.93
N TYR A 126 5.93 -2.06 5.05
CA TYR A 126 6.42 -1.23 3.95
C TYR A 126 6.03 -1.90 2.64
N GLY A 127 5.71 -1.10 1.63
CA GLY A 127 5.21 -1.61 0.35
C GLY A 127 3.70 -1.57 0.23
N LEU A 128 2.97 -2.51 0.85
CA LEU A 128 1.52 -2.64 0.66
C LEU A 128 0.76 -3.10 1.92
N TYR A 129 -0.19 -2.29 2.35
CA TYR A 129 -1.19 -2.60 3.36
C TYR A 129 -2.56 -2.78 2.71
N ALA A 130 -3.19 -3.95 2.90
CA ALA A 130 -4.53 -4.22 2.40
C ALA A 130 -5.46 -4.75 3.50
N ARG A 131 -6.60 -4.08 3.72
CA ARG A 131 -7.64 -4.49 4.68
C ARG A 131 -9.03 -4.31 4.09
N HIS A 132 -9.94 -5.26 4.34
CA HIS A 132 -11.31 -5.23 3.78
C HIS A 132 -11.28 -5.13 2.24
N VAL A 133 -10.53 -6.04 1.60
CA VAL A 133 -10.34 -6.07 0.14
C VAL A 133 -10.66 -7.46 -0.39
N THR A 134 -11.39 -7.52 -1.50
CA THR A 134 -11.72 -8.75 -2.22
C THR A 134 -11.24 -8.65 -3.66
N GLY A 135 -10.56 -9.68 -4.18
CA GLY A 135 -10.05 -9.66 -5.55
C GLY A 135 -8.93 -8.65 -5.79
N LEU A 136 -7.89 -8.66 -4.94
CA LEU A 136 -6.66 -7.88 -5.16
C LEU A 136 -5.66 -8.70 -5.98
N THR A 137 -5.27 -8.17 -7.13
CA THR A 137 -4.38 -8.82 -8.10
C THR A 137 -3.09 -8.02 -8.27
N LEU A 138 -1.94 -8.69 -8.19
CA LEU A 138 -0.61 -8.10 -8.38
C LEU A 138 0.04 -8.70 -9.63
N HIS A 139 0.28 -7.88 -10.65
CA HIS A 139 0.99 -8.27 -11.87
C HIS A 139 2.39 -7.64 -11.88
N LYS A 140 3.41 -8.47 -12.03
CA LYS A 140 4.77 -8.00 -12.30
C LYS A 140 4.97 -7.89 -13.81
N SER A 141 5.43 -6.75 -14.30
CA SER A 141 6.16 -6.71 -15.56
C SER A 141 7.65 -6.73 -15.22
N CYS A 142 8.32 -7.84 -15.47
CA CYS A 142 9.77 -7.85 -15.51
C CYS A 142 10.19 -7.36 -16.90
N PRO A 143 10.88 -6.21 -17.05
CA PRO A 143 11.56 -5.91 -18.30
C PRO A 143 12.77 -6.84 -18.38
N ARG A 144 12.75 -7.76 -19.34
CA ARG A 144 13.90 -8.62 -19.66
C ARG A 144 14.97 -7.72 -20.30
N GLY A 145 15.92 -7.23 -19.49
CA GLY A 145 17.18 -6.62 -19.95
C GLY A 145 17.38 -5.15 -19.60
N TYR A 146 18.15 -4.88 -18.54
CA TYR A 146 19.28 -3.92 -18.58
C TYR A 146 20.18 -4.11 -17.34
N GLN A 147 21.44 -4.45 -17.56
CA GLN A 147 22.53 -4.39 -16.57
C GLN A 147 23.09 -2.96 -16.55
N SER A 148 23.30 -2.39 -15.37
CA SER A 148 24.43 -1.48 -15.14
C SER A 148 25.02 -1.73 -13.75
N PRO A 149 26.35 -1.74 -13.59
CA PRO A 149 26.98 -1.97 -12.30
C PRO A 149 26.95 -0.64 -11.51
N GLN A 150 26.09 -0.52 -10.50
CA GLN A 150 26.11 0.62 -9.60
C GLN A 150 26.70 0.25 -8.24
N THR A 151 28.01 0.49 -8.14
CA THR A 151 28.74 0.77 -6.91
C THR A 151 28.20 2.06 -6.30
N ARG A 152 27.27 1.94 -5.35
CA ARG A 152 27.02 2.93 -4.29
C ARG A 152 26.38 2.20 -3.11
N THR A 153 26.88 2.54 -1.94
CA THR A 153 26.71 1.92 -0.63
C THR A 153 25.35 1.25 -0.44
N LYS A 154 25.37 -0.07 -0.23
CA LYS A 154 24.18 -0.91 -0.02
C LYS A 154 23.41 -0.43 1.22
N MET A 155 22.30 0.28 1.04
CA MET A 155 21.19 0.18 1.98
C MET A 155 20.34 -1.02 1.56
N PRO A 156 19.94 -1.92 2.48
CA PRO A 156 19.12 -3.06 2.12
C PRO A 156 17.77 -2.56 1.61
N ILE A 157 17.54 -2.75 0.30
CA ILE A 157 16.22 -2.63 -0.31
C ILE A 157 15.31 -3.59 0.46
N ALA A 158 14.47 -3.04 1.33
CA ALA A 158 13.50 -3.84 2.06
C ALA A 158 12.51 -4.43 1.03
N ARG A 159 12.24 -5.74 1.10
CA ARG A 159 11.32 -6.50 0.23
C ARG A 159 9.87 -6.44 0.71
N ILE A 160 8.99 -5.79 -0.06
CA ILE A 160 7.53 -5.59 0.17
C ILE A 160 6.93 -6.62 1.16
N LYS A 161 6.54 -6.18 2.36
CA LYS A 161 5.75 -7.00 3.27
C LYS A 161 4.27 -6.77 2.96
N ILE A 162 3.67 -7.71 2.24
CA ILE A 162 2.24 -7.68 1.92
C ILE A 162 1.49 -8.26 3.11
N ARG A 163 0.63 -7.46 3.75
CA ARG A 163 -0.33 -7.95 4.75
C ARG A 163 -1.74 -7.87 4.15
N VAL A 164 -2.37 -9.03 3.97
CA VAL A 164 -3.74 -9.18 3.47
C VAL A 164 -4.53 -9.95 4.54
N ASN A 165 -5.56 -9.32 5.11
CA ASN A 165 -6.38 -9.93 6.17
C ASN A 165 -7.61 -10.73 5.64
N SER A 166 -7.70 -11.05 4.35
CA SER A 166 -8.83 -11.81 3.79
C SER A 166 -8.52 -13.31 3.68
N LYS A 167 -8.92 -14.10 4.70
CA LYS A 167 -9.18 -15.58 4.75
C LYS A 167 -8.43 -16.60 3.84
N ARG A 168 -7.32 -16.25 3.17
CA ARG A 168 -6.33 -17.16 2.59
C ARG A 168 -4.95 -16.58 2.87
N VAL A 169 -4.41 -16.99 4.02
CA VAL A 169 -3.10 -16.59 4.54
C VAL A 169 -2.04 -17.44 3.84
N PHE A 170 -1.16 -16.80 3.07
CA PHE A 170 0.15 -17.39 2.78
C PHE A 170 1.00 -17.26 4.05
N GLU A 171 1.47 -18.39 4.57
CA GLU A 171 2.15 -18.53 5.86
C GLU A 171 3.27 -17.51 6.11
N ASP A 172 3.25 -16.92 7.30
CA ASP A 172 4.42 -16.29 7.93
C ASP A 172 5.50 -17.37 8.13
N LYS A 173 6.51 -17.44 7.27
CA LYS A 173 7.75 -18.18 7.60
C LYS A 173 8.70 -17.28 8.37
N PRO A 174 9.22 -17.71 9.54
CA PRO A 174 10.22 -16.96 10.28
C PRO A 174 11.54 -16.89 9.51
N PHE A 175 12.26 -15.79 9.71
CA PHE A 175 13.59 -15.54 9.16
C PHE A 175 14.54 -16.69 9.52
N LEU A 176 14.97 -17.45 8.51
CA LEU A 176 16.20 -18.23 8.59
C LEU A 176 17.25 -17.55 7.71
N ASN A 177 18.32 -17.12 8.38
CA ASN A 177 19.55 -16.68 7.74
C ASN A 177 20.03 -17.77 6.77
N HIS A 178 20.35 -17.39 5.54
CA HIS A 178 21.60 -17.70 4.80
C HIS A 178 21.38 -17.38 3.31
N GLY A 179 22.41 -16.81 2.67
CA GLY A 179 22.30 -16.24 1.34
C GLY A 179 22.00 -17.27 0.24
N ALA A 180 21.07 -16.91 -0.64
CA ALA A 180 21.01 -17.34 -2.04
C ALA A 180 19.83 -16.64 -2.74
N THR A 181 20.13 -16.05 -3.89
CA THR A 181 19.41 -16.12 -5.17
C THR A 181 17.88 -16.32 -5.20
N THR A 182 17.24 -15.42 -5.96
CA THR A 182 16.02 -15.59 -6.75
C THR A 182 14.70 -15.89 -6.03
N SER A 183 13.77 -14.93 -6.07
CA SER A 183 12.35 -15.28 -6.29
C SER A 183 11.61 -14.16 -7.04
N CYS A 184 11.53 -14.31 -8.36
CA CYS A 184 10.44 -13.75 -9.13
C CYS A 184 9.14 -14.34 -8.56
N VAL A 185 8.34 -13.56 -7.85
CA VAL A 185 6.93 -13.91 -7.57
C VAL A 185 6.25 -14.21 -8.91
N SER A 186 6.10 -15.49 -9.23
CA SER A 186 5.20 -16.02 -10.26
C SER A 186 3.86 -16.27 -9.58
N THR A 187 2.81 -15.60 -10.05
CA THR A 187 1.42 -15.90 -9.71
C THR A 187 0.82 -16.66 -10.88
N GLU A 188 0.54 -17.94 -10.70
CA GLU A 188 -0.23 -18.74 -11.67
C GLU A 188 -1.69 -18.29 -11.65
N LEU A 189 -2.21 -18.02 -12.86
CA LEU A 189 -3.61 -17.78 -13.17
C LEU A 189 -4.38 -19.09 -13.01
N GLN A 190 -5.32 -19.18 -12.07
CA GLN A 190 -6.40 -20.16 -12.20
C GLN A 190 -7.51 -19.56 -13.05
N HIS A 191 -7.54 -19.98 -14.32
CA HIS A 191 -8.73 -19.96 -15.16
C HIS A 191 -9.77 -20.90 -14.54
N ASN A 192 -10.93 -20.40 -14.16
CA ASN A 192 -12.11 -21.26 -14.03
C ASN A 192 -12.83 -21.30 -15.38
N ARG A 193 -12.95 -22.53 -15.88
CA ARG A 193 -13.99 -22.92 -16.84
C ARG A 193 -15.35 -22.92 -16.16
#